data_AF-A0A2E9NWN0-F1
#
_entry.id   AF-A0A2E9NWN0-F1
#
_cell.length_a   1.000
_cell.length_b   1.000
_cell.length_c   1.000
_cell.angle_alpha   90.00
_cell.angle_beta   90.00
_cell.angle_gamma   90.00
#
_symmetry.space_group_name_H-M   'P 1'
#
loop_
_entity.id
_entity.type
_entity.pdbx_description
1 polymer ?
#
loop_
_entity_poly.entity_id
_entity_poly.type
_entity_poly.pdbx_seq_one_letter_code
_entity_poly.pdbx_strand_id
1 'polypeptide(L)'
;MIMPVRSTRSHTSVANHVKKTPAQAGVFYFLENKVPVNKLIIFFLSLCLSSVAIAADMANGKVLSAQCSACHGKDGLSRDPEAPNLAGLSALYIEKSLVDYQKGARHDRRMSLIAQGLKKSQIKDLSAWYSAFELTAKVPDI
;
A
#
# COMPACT_ATOMS: atom_id res chain seq x y z
N MET A 1 24.07 -31.97 14.81
CA MET A 1 23.63 -32.85 15.91
C MET A 1 22.13 -32.69 16.07
N ILE A 2 21.36 -33.69 15.66
CA ILE A 2 19.89 -33.70 15.71
C ILE A 2 19.51 -34.80 16.70
N MET A 3 18.82 -34.46 17.78
CA MET A 3 18.28 -35.43 18.75
C MET A 3 16.78 -35.63 18.51
N PRO A 4 16.26 -36.87 18.52
CA PRO A 4 14.83 -37.14 18.48
C PRO A 4 14.27 -37.26 19.91
N VAL A 5 13.16 -36.58 20.19
CA VAL A 5 12.38 -36.79 21.42
C VAL A 5 11.22 -37.73 21.09
N ARG A 6 11.23 -38.91 21.73
CA ARG A 6 10.19 -39.93 21.62
C ARG A 6 9.43 -40.06 22.94
N SER A 7 8.10 -40.08 22.82
CA SER A 7 7.13 -40.87 23.60
C SER A 7 6.98 -40.61 25.11
N THR A 8 5.75 -40.37 25.57
CA THR A 8 4.91 -41.44 26.15
C THR A 8 3.51 -40.93 26.49
N ARG A 9 2.53 -41.79 26.17
CA ARG A 9 1.11 -41.67 26.44
C ARG A 9 0.84 -42.33 27.79
N SER A 10 0.03 -41.74 28.66
CA SER A 10 -0.63 -42.49 29.74
C SER A 10 -2.10 -42.09 29.82
N HIS A 11 -2.93 -43.13 29.76
CA HIS A 11 -4.38 -43.08 29.83
C HIS A 11 -4.82 -43.05 31.30
N THR A 12 -5.78 -42.20 31.64
CA THR A 12 -6.65 -42.41 32.80
C THR A 12 -8.11 -42.26 32.39
N SER A 13 -8.83 -43.36 32.57
CA SER A 13 -10.26 -43.55 32.42
C SER A 13 -11.02 -42.86 33.56
N VAL A 14 -12.07 -42.09 33.27
CA VAL A 14 -13.15 -41.79 34.22
C VAL A 14 -14.50 -41.86 33.51
N ALA A 15 -15.44 -42.47 34.23
CA ALA A 15 -16.74 -43.00 33.84
C ALA A 15 -17.75 -42.00 33.24
N ASN A 16 -18.58 -42.57 32.36
CA ASN A 16 -19.86 -42.05 31.89
C ASN A 16 -20.86 -41.87 33.04
N HIS A 17 -21.52 -40.70 33.09
CA HIS A 17 -22.87 -40.59 33.66
C HIS A 17 -23.83 -40.08 32.58
N VAL A 18 -24.58 -41.02 32.04
CA VAL A 18 -25.70 -40.83 31.13
C VAL A 18 -26.86 -40.18 31.90
N LYS A 19 -27.31 -38.99 31.47
CA LYS A 19 -28.70 -38.54 31.67
C LYS A 19 -29.32 -38.31 30.28
N LYS A 20 -30.23 -39.22 29.91
CA LYS A 20 -31.13 -39.08 28.76
C LYS A 20 -32.36 -38.30 29.21
N THR A 21 -32.83 -37.35 28.39
CA THR A 21 -34.23 -36.98 28.05
C THR A 21 -34.27 -35.57 27.41
N PRO A 22 -35.30 -35.17 26.65
CA PRO A 22 -35.64 -35.63 25.31
C PRO A 22 -35.75 -34.45 24.30
N ALA A 23 -35.75 -34.79 23.01
CA ALA A 23 -36.43 -34.08 21.93
C ALA A 23 -36.41 -32.54 21.92
N GLN A 24 -35.46 -31.97 21.17
CA GLN A 24 -35.73 -30.76 20.38
C GLN A 24 -35.48 -31.12 18.92
N ALA A 25 -36.56 -31.53 18.26
CA ALA A 25 -36.67 -31.59 16.82
C ALA A 25 -36.32 -30.22 16.23
N GLY A 26 -35.59 -30.20 15.11
CA GLY A 26 -35.74 -29.10 14.15
C GLY A 26 -34.50 -28.36 13.65
N VAL A 27 -33.25 -28.82 13.85
CA VAL A 27 -32.07 -28.15 13.24
C VAL A 27 -31.51 -28.90 12.03
N PHE A 28 -32.35 -29.69 11.36
CA PHE A 28 -31.98 -30.37 10.10
C PHE A 28 -32.55 -29.71 8.83
N TYR A 29 -33.18 -28.54 8.93
CA TYR A 29 -33.71 -27.82 7.76
C TYR A 29 -33.56 -26.29 7.92
N PHE A 30 -32.40 -25.72 7.58
CA PHE A 30 -32.34 -24.36 7.02
C PHE A 30 -31.04 -24.12 6.23
N LEU A 31 -30.69 -25.08 5.36
CA LEU A 31 -29.86 -24.80 4.19
C LEU A 31 -30.79 -24.56 3.00
N GLU A 32 -31.54 -23.46 3.02
CA GLU A 32 -32.29 -23.01 1.84
C GLU A 32 -31.82 -21.61 1.45
N ASN A 33 -31.05 -21.61 0.36
CA ASN A 33 -30.80 -20.50 -0.56
C ASN A 33 -32.03 -19.57 -0.71
N LYS A 34 -32.08 -18.48 0.05
CA LYS A 34 -33.06 -17.38 -0.13
C LYS A 34 -32.44 -15.99 -0.16
N VAL A 35 -31.22 -15.85 -0.66
CA VAL A 35 -30.76 -14.53 -1.16
C VAL A 35 -31.11 -14.47 -2.64
N PRO A 36 -32.20 -13.79 -3.06
CA PRO A 36 -32.58 -13.72 -4.47
C PRO A 36 -31.43 -13.07 -5.25
N VAL A 37 -31.09 -13.62 -6.42
CA VAL A 37 -29.99 -13.17 -7.29
C VAL A 37 -30.06 -11.66 -7.55
N ASN A 38 -31.27 -11.09 -7.61
CA ASN A 38 -31.51 -9.64 -7.70
C ASN A 38 -30.97 -8.84 -6.48
N LYS A 39 -31.09 -9.37 -5.25
CA LYS A 39 -30.49 -8.75 -4.06
C LYS A 39 -28.96 -8.86 -4.06
N LEU A 40 -28.40 -9.91 -4.66
CA LEU A 40 -26.94 -10.04 -4.84
C LEU A 40 -26.42 -9.07 -5.90
N ILE A 41 -27.16 -8.88 -7.00
CA ILE A 41 -26.86 -7.89 -8.05
C ILE A 41 -26.95 -6.48 -7.49
N ILE A 42 -27.99 -6.14 -6.72
CA ILE A 42 -28.13 -4.81 -6.09
C ILE A 42 -26.99 -4.56 -5.08
N PHE A 43 -26.59 -5.57 -4.30
CA PHE A 43 -25.48 -5.45 -3.36
C PHE A 43 -24.13 -5.25 -4.07
N PHE A 44 -23.85 -6.02 -5.13
CA PHE A 44 -22.63 -5.87 -5.93
C PHE A 44 -22.61 -4.57 -6.76
N LEU A 45 -23.75 -4.16 -7.32
CA LEU A 45 -23.88 -2.92 -8.08
C LEU A 45 -23.75 -1.68 -7.18
N SER A 46 -24.26 -1.76 -5.94
CA SER A 46 -24.06 -0.72 -4.93
C SER A 46 -22.60 -0.64 -4.44
N LEU A 47 -21.87 -1.76 -4.45
CA LEU A 47 -20.46 -1.79 -4.06
C LEU A 47 -19.54 -1.12 -5.10
N CYS A 48 -19.89 -1.19 -6.40
CA CYS A 48 -19.12 -0.56 -7.48
C CYS A 48 -19.14 0.98 -7.48
N LEU A 49 -20.15 1.63 -6.88
CA LEU A 49 -20.25 3.09 -6.88
C LEU A 49 -19.36 3.80 -5.84
N SER A 50 -18.67 3.06 -4.96
CA SER A 50 -17.97 3.66 -3.79
C SER A 50 -16.48 3.95 -4.00
N SER A 51 -15.89 3.62 -5.15
CA SER A 51 -14.47 3.85 -5.41
C SER A 51 -14.24 5.19 -6.11
N VAL A 52 -14.24 6.28 -5.34
CA VAL A 52 -13.62 7.54 -5.80
C VAL A 52 -12.10 7.38 -5.63
N ALA A 53 -11.40 7.07 -6.72
CA ALA A 53 -9.95 7.17 -6.78
C ALA A 53 -9.55 8.64 -6.98
N ILE A 54 -8.88 9.25 -6.00
CA ILE A 54 -8.21 10.54 -6.19
C ILE A 54 -6.94 10.26 -6.99
N ALA A 55 -6.98 10.54 -8.29
CA ALA A 55 -5.81 10.53 -9.15
C ALA A 55 -4.88 11.70 -8.81
N ALA A 56 -3.58 11.55 -9.10
CA ALA A 56 -2.62 12.63 -8.99
C ALA A 56 -2.86 13.69 -10.09
N ASP A 57 -2.69 14.96 -9.76
CA ASP A 57 -2.78 16.07 -10.70
C ASP A 57 -1.37 16.40 -11.23
N MET A 58 -1.07 15.94 -12.44
CA MET A 58 0.22 16.19 -13.09
C MET A 58 0.46 17.68 -13.40
N ALA A 59 -0.59 18.45 -13.67
CA ALA A 59 -0.45 19.88 -13.96
C ALA A 59 -0.04 20.64 -12.70
N ASN A 60 -0.69 20.31 -11.56
CA ASN A 60 -0.27 20.82 -10.26
C ASN A 60 1.14 20.33 -9.89
N GLY A 61 1.47 19.06 -10.17
CA GLY A 61 2.81 18.50 -9.97
C GLY A 61 3.90 19.28 -10.72
N LYS A 62 3.64 19.65 -11.98
CA LYS A 62 4.51 20.53 -12.78
C LYS A 62 4.71 21.89 -12.12
N VAL A 63 3.63 22.53 -11.68
CA VAL A 63 3.71 23.85 -11.01
C VAL A 63 4.54 23.75 -9.72
N LEU A 64 4.26 22.76 -8.89
CA LEU A 64 4.98 22.52 -7.64
C LEU A 64 6.46 22.18 -7.88
N SER A 65 6.79 21.51 -8.99
CA SER A 65 8.17 21.14 -9.33
C SER A 65 9.10 22.34 -9.48
N ALA A 66 8.56 23.54 -9.74
CA ALA A 66 9.34 24.77 -9.86
C ALA A 66 10.22 25.03 -8.63
N GLN A 67 9.71 24.78 -7.42
CA GLN A 67 10.47 24.97 -6.17
C GLN A 67 11.57 23.91 -5.98
N CYS A 68 11.43 22.73 -6.60
CA CYS A 68 12.38 21.63 -6.51
C CYS A 68 13.55 21.82 -7.50
N SER A 69 13.30 22.52 -8.60
CA SER A 69 14.24 22.69 -9.70
C SER A 69 15.53 23.41 -9.33
N ALA A 70 15.51 24.20 -8.25
CA ALA A 70 16.68 24.92 -7.74
C ALA A 70 17.84 23.98 -7.37
N CYS A 71 17.52 22.77 -6.89
CA CYS A 71 18.53 21.76 -6.54
C CYS A 71 18.47 20.55 -7.47
N HIS A 72 17.28 20.10 -7.87
CA HIS A 72 17.12 18.87 -8.66
C HIS A 72 17.12 19.10 -10.18
N GLY A 73 17.33 20.34 -10.63
CA GLY A 73 17.29 20.71 -12.04
C GLY A 73 15.86 20.92 -12.57
N LYS A 74 15.71 21.71 -13.64
CA LYS A 74 14.41 22.01 -14.27
C LYS A 74 13.70 20.76 -14.77
N ASP A 75 14.48 19.82 -15.29
CA ASP A 75 13.98 18.58 -15.87
C ASP A 75 14.16 17.40 -14.92
N GLY A 76 14.36 17.65 -13.60
CA GLY A 76 14.66 16.60 -12.63
C GLY A 76 16.03 15.94 -12.83
N LEU A 77 16.90 16.55 -13.64
CA LEU A 77 18.30 16.16 -13.84
C LEU A 77 19.19 17.20 -13.16
N SER A 78 19.71 16.85 -11.99
CA SER A 78 20.55 17.68 -11.15
C SER A 78 21.94 17.87 -11.75
N ARG A 79 22.53 19.04 -11.47
CA ARG A 79 23.95 19.33 -11.69
C ARG A 79 24.75 19.40 -10.38
N ASP A 80 24.06 19.37 -9.25
CA ASP A 80 24.64 19.38 -7.91
C ASP A 80 24.86 17.92 -7.47
N PRO A 81 26.09 17.50 -7.14
CA PRO A 81 26.39 16.16 -6.64
C PRO A 81 25.61 15.78 -5.37
N GLU A 82 25.22 16.78 -4.56
CA GLU A 82 24.49 16.58 -3.30
C GLU A 82 22.97 16.45 -3.52
N ALA A 83 22.47 16.80 -4.71
CA ALA A 83 21.06 16.67 -5.05
C ALA A 83 20.88 15.58 -6.11
N PRO A 84 20.19 14.47 -5.81
CA PRO A 84 20.01 13.40 -6.77
C PRO A 84 19.07 13.80 -7.91
N ASN A 85 19.18 13.09 -9.04
CA ASN A 85 18.19 13.16 -10.11
C ASN A 85 16.84 12.63 -9.64
N LEU A 86 15.76 13.29 -10.07
CA LEU A 86 14.37 12.89 -9.81
C LEU A 86 13.67 12.36 -11.06
N ALA A 87 14.11 12.78 -12.24
CA ALA A 87 13.52 12.39 -13.51
C ALA A 87 13.51 10.85 -13.65
N GLY A 88 12.36 10.29 -14.04
CA GLY A 88 12.20 8.87 -14.35
C GLY A 88 12.24 7.95 -13.12
N LEU A 89 12.39 8.49 -11.90
CA LEU A 89 12.26 7.69 -10.70
C LEU A 89 10.80 7.26 -10.50
N SER A 90 10.60 6.04 -10.02
CA SER A 90 9.27 5.50 -9.72
C SER A 90 8.48 6.45 -8.80
N ALA A 91 7.21 6.71 -9.16
CA ALA A 91 6.31 7.51 -8.34
C ALA A 91 6.23 6.98 -6.89
N LEU A 92 6.20 5.66 -6.71
CA LEU A 92 6.18 5.04 -5.38
C LEU A 92 7.44 5.36 -4.56
N TYR A 93 8.61 5.39 -5.21
CA TYR A 93 9.86 5.71 -4.54
C TYR A 93 9.92 7.18 -4.12
N ILE A 94 9.47 8.09 -4.98
CA ILE A 94 9.42 9.52 -4.68
C ILE A 94 8.43 9.79 -3.54
N GLU A 95 7.22 9.22 -3.62
CA GLU A 95 6.19 9.35 -2.57
C GLU A 95 6.72 8.82 -1.24
N LYS A 96 7.29 7.61 -1.23
CA LYS A 96 7.86 7.01 -0.02
C LYS A 96 8.98 7.87 0.56
N SER A 97 9.88 8.37 -0.28
CA SER A 97 11.01 9.18 0.17
C SER A 97 10.54 10.49 0.81
N LEU A 98 9.59 11.20 0.20
CA LEU A 98 9.03 12.44 0.74
C LEU A 98 8.27 12.19 2.06
N VAL A 99 7.51 11.10 2.15
CA VAL A 99 6.83 10.70 3.39
C VAL A 99 7.83 10.31 4.48
N ASP A 100 8.93 9.66 4.13
CA ASP A 100 9.96 9.27 5.09
C ASP A 100 10.73 10.48 5.61
N TYR A 101 11.01 11.48 4.77
CA TYR A 101 11.55 12.77 5.21
C TYR A 101 10.57 13.51 6.14
N GLN A 102 9.27 13.51 5.82
CA GLN A 102 8.24 14.08 6.70
C GLN A 102 8.20 13.41 8.07
N LYS A 103 8.33 12.09 8.11
CA LYS A 103 8.23 11.30 9.35
C LYS A 103 9.56 11.14 10.08
N GLY A 104 10.66 11.63 9.49
CA GLY A 104 12.01 11.43 10.02
C GLY A 104 12.50 9.98 9.93
N ALA A 105 11.91 9.13 9.08
CA ALA A 105 12.44 7.79 8.79
C ALA A 105 13.62 7.84 7.81
N ARG A 106 13.71 8.91 7.01
CA ARG A 106 14.85 9.23 6.16
C ARG A 106 15.38 10.60 6.59
N HIS A 107 16.69 10.73 6.74
CA HIS A 107 17.31 11.94 7.28
C HIS A 107 18.09 12.69 6.21
N ASP A 108 17.67 13.93 5.97
CA ASP A 108 18.46 14.98 5.31
C ASP A 108 17.90 16.33 5.77
N ARG A 109 18.76 17.26 6.22
CA ARG A 109 18.29 18.51 6.83
C ARG A 109 17.45 19.35 5.86
N ARG A 110 17.86 19.42 4.58
CA ARG A 110 17.19 20.24 3.57
C ARG A 110 15.86 19.62 3.18
N MET A 111 15.87 18.34 2.81
CA MET A 111 14.68 17.63 2.37
C MET A 111 13.67 17.40 3.48
N SER A 112 14.10 17.25 4.74
CA SER A 112 13.15 17.16 5.87
C SER A 112 12.35 18.44 6.04
N LEU A 113 12.98 19.61 5.92
CA LEU A 113 12.30 20.91 6.00
C LEU A 113 11.35 21.13 4.81
N ILE A 114 11.80 20.80 3.60
CA ILE A 114 10.97 20.89 2.38
C ILE A 114 9.76 19.96 2.49
N ALA A 115 9.98 18.71 2.88
CA ALA A 115 8.93 17.70 2.95
C ALA A 115 7.86 18.06 4.00
N GLN A 116 8.24 18.66 5.14
CA GLN A 116 7.28 19.12 6.15
C GLN A 116 6.25 20.12 5.62
N GLY A 117 6.60 20.92 4.61
CA GLY A 117 5.69 21.87 3.97
C GLY A 117 4.69 21.26 2.99
N LEU A 118 4.84 19.99 2.62
CA LEU A 118 4.02 19.34 1.59
C LEU A 118 2.78 18.66 2.17
N LYS A 119 1.65 18.79 1.49
CA LYS A 119 0.45 17.97 1.74
C LYS A 119 0.59 16.62 1.05
N LYS A 120 -0.13 15.61 1.55
CA LYS A 120 -0.16 14.27 0.93
C LYS A 120 -0.54 14.31 -0.56
N SER A 121 -1.49 15.16 -0.96
CA SER A 121 -1.85 15.34 -2.37
C SER A 121 -0.69 15.88 -3.19
N GLN A 122 0.00 16.92 -2.70
CA GLN A 122 1.16 17.51 -3.37
C GLN A 122 2.31 16.51 -3.54
N ILE A 123 2.52 15.63 -2.56
CA ILE A 123 3.50 14.54 -2.66
C ILE A 123 3.13 13.61 -3.83
N LYS A 124 1.86 13.23 -3.98
CA LYS A 124 1.40 12.40 -5.09
C LYS A 124 1.54 13.11 -6.44
N ASP A 125 1.19 14.38 -6.51
CA ASP A 125 1.28 15.20 -7.72
C ASP A 125 2.73 15.33 -8.20
N LEU A 126 3.66 15.64 -7.28
CA LEU A 126 5.11 15.69 -7.56
C LEU A 126 5.66 14.33 -7.99
N SER A 127 5.23 13.25 -7.32
CA SER A 127 5.66 11.89 -7.64
C SER A 127 5.21 11.47 -9.03
N ALA A 128 3.96 11.77 -9.39
CA ALA A 128 3.43 11.53 -10.72
C ALA A 128 4.20 12.32 -11.79
N TRP A 129 4.43 13.61 -11.55
CA TRP A 129 5.17 14.49 -12.47
C TRP A 129 6.58 13.96 -12.79
N TYR A 130 7.41 13.69 -11.78
CA TYR A 130 8.79 13.25 -12.00
C TYR A 130 8.91 11.84 -12.56
N SER A 131 7.97 10.95 -12.23
CA SER A 131 7.93 9.59 -12.79
C SER A 131 7.58 9.53 -14.26
N ALA A 132 6.95 10.59 -14.80
CA ALA A 132 6.55 10.67 -16.19
C ALA A 132 7.69 11.04 -17.15
N PHE A 133 8.88 11.37 -16.63
CA PHE A 133 10.04 11.66 -17.47
C PHE A 133 10.57 10.37 -18.10
N GLU A 134 10.71 10.38 -19.42
CA GLU A 134 11.33 9.29 -20.17
C GLU A 134 12.85 9.51 -20.25
N LEU A 135 13.62 8.52 -19.81
CA LEU A 135 15.08 8.56 -19.84
C LEU A 135 15.62 7.52 -20.82
N THR A 136 16.57 7.93 -21.66
CA THR A 136 17.29 7.04 -22.57
C THR A 136 18.72 6.85 -22.07
N ALA A 137 19.10 5.60 -21.82
CA ALA A 137 20.47 5.23 -21.48
C ALA A 137 21.22 4.78 -22.74
N LYS A 138 22.45 5.29 -22.93
CA LYS A 138 23.38 4.77 -23.94
C LYS A 138 24.38 3.85 -23.24
N VAL A 139 24.55 2.63 -23.76
CA VAL A 139 25.60 1.71 -23.28
C VAL A 139 26.96 2.33 -23.61
N PRO A 140 27.91 2.40 -22.66
CA PRO A 140 29.25 2.91 -22.93
C PRO A 140 30.00 1.97 -23.89
N ASP A 141 30.75 2.56 -24.80
CA ASP A 141 31.67 1.84 -25.68
C ASP A 141 32.92 1.50 -24.85
N ILE A 142 32.93 0.32 -24.22
CA ILE A 142 34.06 -0.22 -23.44
C ILE A 142 34.91 -1.19 -24.25
#